data_AF-A0A7S1LTA2-F1
#
_entry.id   AF-A0A7S1LTA2-F1
#
_cell.length_a   1.000
_cell.length_b   1.000
_cell.length_c   1.000
_cell.angle_alpha   90.00
_cell.angle_beta   90.00
_cell.angle_gamma   90.00
#
_symmetry.space_group_name_H-M   'P 1'
#
loop_
_entity.id
_entity.type
_entity.pdbx_description
1 polymer ?
#
loop_
_entity_poly.entity_id
_entity_poly.type
_entity_poly.pdbx_seq_one_letter_code
_entity_poly.pdbx_strand_id
1 'polypeptide(L)'
;MAASSTALASFFGGGTGTFDVLHSFSTYLAATIGALTVTGSLLAFAKLQGILSGRPMSFPGQNLLNGLLAATLCFGLVAFVGEPVAGSSMLLLGTGVAGALGWLVAGQVGGADMPVVITLLNSASGWALTAEGFVLHNNLLTIVGALIGASGAILSSIMCHAMNRNLTDVLGLEKKALPASASAFCKITGECKTTDVEA
;
A
#
# COMPACT_ATOMS: atom_id res chain seq x y z
N MET A 1 -2.10 -4.58 -11.15
CA MET A 1 -2.85 -5.67 -11.82
C MET A 1 -2.00 -6.21 -12.93
N ALA A 2 -1.53 -5.36 -13.86
CA ALA A 2 -0.57 -5.73 -14.89
C ALA A 2 0.68 -6.41 -14.29
N ALA A 3 1.39 -5.75 -13.37
CA ALA A 3 2.57 -6.34 -12.72
C ALA A 3 2.30 -7.71 -12.06
N SER A 4 1.16 -7.87 -11.37
CA SER A 4 0.80 -9.14 -10.74
C SER A 4 0.46 -10.24 -11.77
N SER A 5 -0.25 -9.89 -12.85
CA SER A 5 -0.53 -10.84 -13.93
C SER A 5 0.72 -11.21 -14.72
N THR A 6 1.62 -10.26 -14.97
CA THR A 6 2.88 -10.52 -15.68
C THR A 6 3.79 -11.42 -14.85
N ALA A 7 3.89 -11.20 -13.54
CA ALA A 7 4.67 -12.07 -12.65
C ALA A 7 4.14 -13.51 -12.60
N LEU A 8 2.82 -13.67 -12.48
CA LEU A 8 2.17 -14.99 -12.55
C LEU A 8 2.38 -15.64 -13.93
N ALA A 9 2.17 -14.89 -15.01
CA ALA A 9 2.35 -15.40 -16.37
C ALA A 9 3.81 -15.76 -16.67
N SER A 10 4.78 -15.01 -16.15
CA SER A 10 6.21 -15.32 -16.30
C SER A 10 6.58 -16.59 -15.56
N PHE A 11 6.00 -16.81 -14.37
CA PHE A 11 6.22 -18.01 -13.58
C PHE A 11 5.56 -19.26 -14.18
N PHE A 12 4.33 -19.16 -14.71
CA PHE A 12 3.62 -20.30 -15.33
C PHE A 12 4.00 -20.54 -16.79
N GLY A 13 4.39 -19.49 -17.51
CA GLY A 13 4.77 -19.53 -18.93
C GLY A 13 6.27 -19.80 -19.14
N GLY A 14 7.12 -19.44 -18.18
CA GLY A 14 8.50 -19.92 -18.12
C GLY A 14 8.47 -21.42 -17.84
N GLY A 15 8.82 -22.24 -18.84
CA GLY A 15 8.97 -23.68 -18.66
C GLY A 15 9.94 -24.03 -17.53
N THR A 16 10.07 -25.32 -17.20
CA THR A 16 10.88 -25.90 -16.10
C THR A 16 12.39 -25.67 -16.23
N GLY A 17 12.83 -24.43 -16.43
CA GLY A 17 14.20 -23.98 -16.33
C GLY A 17 14.51 -23.59 -14.89
N THR A 18 15.77 -23.73 -14.49
CA THR A 18 16.29 -23.19 -13.24
C THR A 18 16.16 -21.66 -13.26
N PHE A 19 15.17 -21.13 -12.56
CA PHE A 19 15.05 -19.69 -12.36
C PHE A 19 16.20 -19.22 -11.48
N ASP A 20 16.89 -18.17 -11.92
CA ASP A 20 17.92 -17.53 -11.13
C ASP A 20 17.31 -16.89 -9.88
N VAL A 21 18.07 -16.79 -8.79
CA VAL A 21 17.58 -16.30 -7.49
C VAL A 21 16.95 -14.90 -7.64
N LEU A 22 17.56 -14.07 -8.48
CA LEU A 22 17.10 -12.71 -8.78
C LEU A 22 15.76 -12.70 -9.52
N HIS A 23 15.53 -13.65 -10.43
CA HIS A 23 14.28 -13.78 -11.16
C HIS A 23 13.13 -14.22 -10.23
N SER A 24 13.36 -15.21 -9.38
CA SER A 24 12.38 -15.65 -8.39
C SER A 24 12.03 -14.54 -7.39
N PHE A 25 13.05 -13.85 -6.87
CA PHE A 25 12.86 -12.73 -5.95
C PHE A 25 12.04 -11.60 -6.58
N SER A 26 12.43 -11.14 -7.77
CA SER A 26 11.73 -10.06 -8.48
C SER A 26 10.30 -10.45 -8.89
N THR A 27 10.06 -11.70 -9.28
CA THR A 27 8.72 -12.21 -9.60
C THR A 27 7.79 -12.17 -8.39
N TYR A 28 8.27 -12.62 -7.23
CA TYR A 28 7.48 -12.59 -6.00
C TYR A 28 7.14 -11.16 -5.57
N LEU A 29 8.09 -10.23 -5.64
CA LEU A 29 7.85 -8.81 -5.32
C LEU A 29 6.88 -8.16 -6.31
N ALA A 30 7.04 -8.38 -7.61
CA ALA A 30 6.14 -7.84 -8.62
C ALA A 30 4.69 -8.33 -8.41
N ALA A 31 4.53 -9.62 -8.07
CA ALA A 31 3.23 -10.22 -7.77
C ALA A 31 2.58 -9.62 -6.51
N THR A 32 3.31 -9.61 -5.40
CA THR A 32 2.78 -9.19 -4.09
C THR A 32 2.55 -7.67 -4.03
N ILE A 33 3.52 -6.85 -4.43
CA ILE A 33 3.36 -5.38 -4.46
C ILE A 33 2.27 -4.99 -5.47
N GLY A 34 2.22 -5.66 -6.63
CA GLY A 34 1.20 -5.44 -7.64
C GLY A 34 -0.22 -5.75 -7.16
N ALA A 35 -0.40 -6.83 -6.40
CA ALA A 35 -1.70 -7.20 -5.81
C ALA A 35 -2.12 -6.25 -4.70
N LEU A 36 -1.21 -5.92 -3.78
CA LEU A 36 -1.43 -4.94 -2.70
C LEU A 36 -1.87 -3.58 -3.25
N THR A 37 -1.22 -3.15 -4.34
CA THR A 37 -1.51 -1.85 -4.96
C THR A 37 -2.91 -1.83 -5.56
N VAL A 38 -3.32 -2.89 -6.26
CA VAL A 38 -4.65 -2.97 -6.89
C VAL A 38 -5.75 -2.95 -5.84
N THR A 39 -5.66 -3.80 -4.83
CA THR A 39 -6.71 -3.90 -3.82
C THR A 39 -6.80 -2.63 -2.99
N GLY A 40 -5.65 -2.03 -2.64
CA GLY A 40 -5.59 -0.73 -1.98
C GLY A 40 -6.21 0.39 -2.82
N SER A 41 -5.88 0.48 -4.11
CA SER A 41 -6.43 1.51 -5.01
C SER A 41 -7.92 1.34 -5.24
N LEU A 42 -8.40 0.09 -5.36
CA LEU A 42 -9.83 -0.19 -5.54
C LEU A 42 -10.64 0.25 -4.31
N LEU A 43 -10.10 0.01 -3.11
CA LEU A 43 -10.73 0.46 -1.88
C LEU A 43 -10.71 1.98 -1.73
N ALA A 44 -9.58 2.63 -2.05
CA ALA A 44 -9.47 4.09 -2.03
C ALA A 44 -10.48 4.73 -2.98
N PHE A 45 -10.60 4.19 -4.20
CA PHE A 45 -11.62 4.60 -5.17
C PHE A 45 -13.03 4.45 -4.59
N ALA A 46 -13.36 3.29 -4.01
CA ALA A 46 -14.69 3.04 -3.48
C ALA A 46 -15.05 3.98 -2.31
N LYS A 47 -14.09 4.36 -1.47
CA LYS A 47 -14.29 5.33 -0.38
C LYS A 47 -14.45 6.76 -0.90
N LEU A 48 -13.71 7.17 -1.93
CA LEU A 48 -13.83 8.51 -2.53
C LEU A 48 -15.09 8.70 -3.37
N GLN A 49 -15.56 7.64 -4.04
CA GLN A 49 -16.83 7.64 -4.77
C GLN A 49 -18.06 7.56 -3.86
N GLY A 50 -17.88 7.39 -2.55
CA GLY A 50 -18.97 7.22 -1.59
C GLY A 50 -19.68 5.85 -1.66
N ILE A 51 -19.13 4.88 -2.42
CA ILE A 51 -19.63 3.50 -2.45
C ILE A 51 -19.40 2.83 -1.09
N LEU A 52 -18.24 3.09 -0.48
CA LEU A 52 -17.92 2.72 0.90
C LEU A 52 -17.90 3.95 1.78
N SER A 53 -18.22 3.78 3.07
CA SER A 53 -18.15 4.88 4.04
C SER A 53 -16.71 5.40 4.16
N GLY A 54 -16.55 6.72 4.20
CA GLY A 54 -15.25 7.37 4.44
C GLY A 54 -14.70 7.17 5.87
N ARG A 55 -15.44 6.52 6.77
CA ARG A 55 -14.97 6.28 8.14
C ARG A 55 -13.82 5.26 8.13
N PRO A 56 -12.82 5.42 9.02
CA PRO A 56 -11.77 4.41 9.17
C PRO A 56 -12.38 3.11 9.67
N MET A 57 -12.13 2.01 8.96
CA MET A 57 -12.62 0.68 9.32
C MET A 57 -11.61 0.03 10.27
N SER A 58 -11.61 0.48 11.53
CA SER A 58 -10.67 -0.01 12.55
C SER A 58 -11.30 -1.06 13.46
N PHE A 59 -10.70 -2.25 13.58
CA PHE A 59 -11.09 -3.28 14.55
C PHE A 59 -9.97 -3.57 15.58
N PRO A 60 -10.29 -4.07 16.78
CA PRO A 60 -9.26 -4.35 17.80
C PRO A 60 -8.28 -5.43 17.29
N GLY A 61 -6.98 -5.14 17.34
CA GLY A 61 -5.92 -6.04 16.89
C GLY A 61 -5.55 -5.94 15.39
N GLN A 62 -6.11 -5.00 14.64
CA GLN A 62 -5.82 -4.86 13.21
C GLN A 62 -4.34 -4.62 12.88
N ASN A 63 -3.63 -3.81 13.67
CA ASN A 63 -2.19 -3.57 13.44
C ASN A 63 -1.37 -4.86 13.64
N LEU A 64 -1.79 -5.72 14.58
CA LEU A 64 -1.18 -7.04 14.78
C LEU A 64 -1.48 -7.96 13.59
N LEU A 65 -2.72 -7.98 13.09
CA LEU A 65 -3.08 -8.78 11.91
C LEU A 65 -2.30 -8.30 10.66
N ASN A 66 -2.21 -6.99 10.44
CA ASN A 66 -1.45 -6.42 9.33
C ASN A 66 0.03 -6.77 9.45
N GLY A 67 0.60 -6.71 10.66
CA GLY A 67 1.97 -7.14 10.93
C GLY A 67 2.20 -8.63 10.67
N LEU A 68 1.25 -9.48 11.07
CA LEU A 68 1.28 -10.92 10.79
C LEU A 68 1.20 -11.20 9.29
N LEU A 69 0.30 -10.54 8.56
CA LEU A 69 0.19 -10.70 7.10
C LEU A 69 1.44 -10.19 6.37
N ALA A 70 2.07 -9.10 6.84
CA ALA A 70 3.35 -8.67 6.30
C ALA A 70 4.47 -9.69 6.59
N ALA A 71 4.48 -10.28 7.80
CA ALA A 71 5.44 -11.32 8.16
C ALA A 71 5.25 -12.60 7.33
N THR A 72 4.00 -13.00 7.04
CA THR A 72 3.73 -14.16 6.18
C THR A 72 4.16 -13.91 4.74
N LEU A 73 4.09 -12.68 4.22
CA LEU A 73 4.67 -12.33 2.92
C LEU A 73 6.20 -12.43 2.92
N CYS A 74 6.87 -11.96 3.97
CA CYS A 74 8.33 -12.11 4.10
C CYS A 74 8.74 -13.59 4.19
N PHE A 75 8.02 -14.39 4.97
CA PHE A 75 8.28 -15.83 5.08
C PHE A 75 8.01 -16.54 3.75
N GLY A 76 6.91 -16.18 3.08
CA GLY A 76 6.55 -16.70 1.76
C GLY A 76 7.60 -16.38 0.70
N LEU A 77 8.22 -15.20 0.74
CA LEU A 77 9.32 -14.83 -0.14
C LEU A 77 10.54 -15.74 0.07
N VAL A 78 10.97 -15.93 1.32
CA VAL A 78 12.12 -16.79 1.64
C VAL A 78 11.85 -18.23 1.21
N ALA A 79 10.64 -18.73 1.48
CA ALA A 79 10.24 -20.08 1.08
C ALA A 79 10.15 -20.24 -0.45
N PHE A 80 9.64 -19.23 -1.17
CA PHE A 80 9.54 -19.23 -2.63
C PHE A 80 10.91 -19.22 -3.31
N VAL A 81 11.88 -18.49 -2.76
CA VAL A 81 13.25 -18.46 -3.27
C VAL A 81 14.02 -19.74 -2.92
N GLY A 82 13.72 -20.36 -1.78
CA GLY A 82 14.41 -21.55 -1.29
C GLY A 82 14.03 -22.85 -2.01
N GLU A 83 12.76 -23.04 -2.41
CA GLU A 83 12.32 -24.30 -3.02
C GLU A 83 11.30 -24.10 -4.17
N PRO A 84 11.72 -24.24 -5.45
CA PRO A 84 10.88 -23.87 -6.59
C PRO A 84 9.72 -24.84 -6.88
N VAL A 85 9.79 -26.10 -6.40
CA VAL A 85 8.78 -27.14 -6.71
C VAL A 85 7.44 -26.87 -6.01
N ALA A 86 7.44 -26.20 -4.85
CA ALA A 86 6.24 -25.70 -4.17
C ALA A 86 5.95 -24.21 -4.47
N GLY A 87 6.73 -23.58 -5.36
CA GLY A 87 6.70 -22.13 -5.58
C GLY A 87 5.38 -21.61 -6.15
N SER A 88 4.68 -22.39 -6.98
CA SER A 88 3.42 -21.97 -7.62
C SER A 88 2.31 -21.65 -6.60
N SER A 89 2.15 -22.50 -5.59
CA SER A 89 1.14 -22.32 -4.54
C SER A 89 1.53 -21.18 -3.62
N MET A 90 2.82 -21.02 -3.28
CA MET A 90 3.31 -19.92 -2.46
C MET A 90 3.17 -18.57 -3.14
N LEU A 91 3.39 -18.49 -4.47
CA LEU A 91 3.20 -17.27 -5.24
C LEU A 91 1.72 -16.87 -5.29
N LEU A 92 0.82 -17.82 -5.57
CA LEU A 92 -0.62 -17.56 -5.58
C LEU A 92 -1.15 -17.16 -4.21
N LEU A 93 -0.78 -17.90 -3.16
CA LEU A 93 -1.15 -17.58 -1.78
C LEU A 93 -0.57 -16.23 -1.35
N GLY A 94 0.70 -15.96 -1.64
CA GLY A 94 1.35 -14.68 -1.36
C GLY A 94 0.65 -13.51 -2.07
N THR A 95 0.26 -13.70 -3.33
CA THR A 95 -0.49 -12.68 -4.10
C THR A 95 -1.86 -12.42 -3.47
N GLY A 96 -2.58 -13.47 -3.05
CA GLY A 96 -3.87 -13.34 -2.36
C GLY A 96 -3.74 -12.64 -1.00
N VAL A 97 -2.73 -13.03 -0.20
CA VAL A 97 -2.43 -12.42 1.10
C VAL A 97 -2.04 -10.95 0.93
N ALA A 98 -1.24 -10.61 -0.08
CA ALA A 98 -0.87 -9.22 -0.37
C ALA A 98 -2.09 -8.39 -0.79
N GLY A 99 -3.01 -8.97 -1.56
CA GLY A 99 -4.30 -8.36 -1.87
C GLY A 99 -5.13 -8.08 -0.61
N ALA A 100 -5.24 -9.05 0.30
CA ALA A 100 -5.92 -8.88 1.58
C ALA A 100 -5.25 -7.82 2.47
N LEU A 101 -3.92 -7.80 2.52
CA LEU A 101 -3.15 -6.80 3.25
C LEU A 101 -3.39 -5.39 2.67
N GLY A 102 -3.39 -5.24 1.34
CA GLY A 102 -3.71 -3.96 0.69
C GLY A 102 -5.10 -3.45 1.03
N TRP A 103 -6.09 -4.34 1.09
CA TRP A 103 -7.46 -4.02 1.52
C TRP A 103 -7.52 -3.58 2.99
N LEU A 104 -6.88 -4.32 3.89
CA LEU A 104 -6.89 -4.01 5.33
C LEU A 104 -6.14 -2.72 5.65
N VAL A 105 -4.99 -2.50 5.00
CA VAL A 105 -4.14 -1.31 5.19
C VAL A 105 -4.79 -0.06 4.58
N ALA A 106 -5.43 -0.15 3.42
CA ALA A 106 -6.19 0.99 2.91
C ALA A 106 -7.47 1.23 3.73
N GLY A 107 -8.08 0.18 4.29
CA GLY A 107 -9.34 0.26 5.02
C GLY A 107 -9.26 0.99 6.34
N GLN A 108 -8.13 0.87 7.05
CA GLN A 108 -7.89 1.55 8.33
C GLN A 108 -7.74 3.06 8.17
N VAL A 109 -7.41 3.54 6.97
CA VAL A 109 -7.22 4.98 6.71
C VAL A 109 -8.57 5.66 6.54
N GLY A 110 -8.73 6.84 7.15
CA GLY A 110 -9.92 7.67 7.02
C GLY A 110 -10.01 8.34 5.66
N GLY A 111 -11.21 8.67 5.20
CA GLY A 111 -11.48 9.34 3.92
C GLY A 111 -10.74 10.66 3.75
N ALA A 112 -10.54 11.41 4.85
CA ALA A 112 -9.82 12.68 4.86
C ALA A 112 -8.32 12.53 4.51
N ASP A 113 -7.72 11.38 4.85
CA ASP A 113 -6.30 11.11 4.61
C ASP A 113 -6.06 10.23 3.37
N MET A 114 -7.12 9.87 2.64
CA MET A 114 -7.04 9.06 1.42
C MET A 114 -6.11 9.62 0.34
N PRO A 115 -5.98 10.95 0.14
CA PRO A 115 -5.04 11.48 -0.85
C PRO A 115 -3.59 11.01 -0.62
N VAL A 116 -3.16 10.88 0.65
CA VAL A 116 -1.82 10.37 0.98
C VAL A 116 -1.69 8.88 0.66
N VAL A 117 -2.75 8.09 0.89
CA VAL A 117 -2.75 6.66 0.53
C VAL A 117 -2.64 6.47 -0.98
N ILE A 118 -3.29 7.34 -1.76
CA ILE A 118 -3.22 7.28 -3.23
C ILE A 118 -1.79 7.54 -3.71
N THR A 119 -1.08 8.51 -3.13
CA THR A 119 0.31 8.78 -3.51
C THR A 119 1.27 7.67 -3.09
N LEU A 120 1.01 7.02 -1.95
CA LEU A 120 1.76 5.83 -1.54
C LEU A 120 1.54 4.64 -2.47
N LEU A 121 0.28 4.38 -2.85
CA LEU A 121 -0.05 3.33 -3.82
C LEU A 121 0.54 3.63 -5.21
N ASN A 122 0.65 4.91 -5.58
CA ASN A 122 1.38 5.34 -6.78
C ASN A 122 2.90 5.07 -6.67
N SER A 123 3.51 5.27 -5.49
CA SER A 123 4.91 4.85 -5.28
C SER A 123 5.05 3.33 -5.41
N ALA A 124 4.14 2.57 -4.78
CA ALA A 124 4.15 1.11 -4.81
C ALA A 124 3.98 0.53 -6.22
N SER A 125 3.17 1.15 -7.08
CA SER A 125 3.05 0.75 -8.49
C SER A 125 4.37 0.90 -9.25
N GLY A 126 5.14 1.97 -8.98
CA GLY A 126 6.47 2.18 -9.53
C GLY A 126 7.46 1.09 -9.10
N TRP A 127 7.49 0.74 -7.80
CA TRP A 127 8.34 -0.35 -7.30
C TRP A 127 7.96 -1.72 -7.86
N ALA A 128 6.66 -1.98 -8.07
CA ALA A 128 6.20 -3.19 -8.76
C ALA A 128 6.68 -3.24 -10.21
N LEU A 129 6.67 -2.10 -10.91
CA LEU A 129 7.18 -1.99 -12.29
C LEU A 129 8.70 -2.20 -12.36
N THR A 130 9.44 -1.71 -11.36
CA THR A 130 10.88 -1.97 -11.24
C THR A 130 11.17 -3.46 -11.09
N ALA A 131 10.39 -4.15 -10.26
CA ALA A 131 10.49 -5.59 -10.08
C ALA A 131 10.14 -6.34 -11.38
N GLU A 132 9.08 -5.93 -12.09
CA GLU A 132 8.71 -6.48 -13.41
C GLU A 132 9.82 -6.25 -14.46
N GLY A 133 10.51 -5.11 -14.41
CA GLY A 133 11.68 -4.85 -15.26
C GLY A 133 12.82 -5.84 -15.04
N PHE A 134 13.05 -6.29 -13.80
CA PHE A 134 14.01 -7.35 -13.51
C PHE A 134 13.54 -8.73 -13.99
N VAL A 135 12.24 -9.03 -13.89
CA VAL A 135 11.66 -10.29 -14.40
C VAL A 135 11.84 -10.40 -15.91
N LEU A 136 11.61 -9.31 -16.64
CA LEU A 136 11.66 -9.26 -18.11
C LEU A 136 13.04 -8.85 -18.68
N HIS A 137 14.05 -8.67 -17.83
CA HIS A 137 15.38 -8.15 -18.20
C HIS A 137 15.31 -6.85 -19.04
N ASN A 138 14.41 -5.94 -18.69
CA ASN A 138 14.16 -4.71 -19.44
C ASN A 138 14.55 -3.46 -18.63
N ASN A 139 15.68 -2.86 -19.01
CA ASN A 139 16.24 -1.66 -18.38
C ASN A 139 15.27 -0.46 -18.41
N LEU A 140 14.44 -0.32 -19.44
CA LEU A 140 13.48 0.78 -19.54
C LEU A 140 12.43 0.68 -18.43
N LEU A 141 11.88 -0.51 -18.20
CA LEU A 141 10.89 -0.75 -17.14
C LEU A 141 11.49 -0.52 -15.75
N THR A 142 12.73 -0.94 -15.53
CA THR A 142 13.45 -0.70 -14.28
C THR A 142 13.66 0.79 -14.01
N ILE A 143 14.11 1.56 -15.01
CA ILE A 143 14.38 3.00 -14.86
C ILE A 143 13.07 3.77 -14.67
N VAL A 144 12.05 3.49 -15.48
CA VAL A 144 10.74 4.15 -15.38
C VAL A 144 10.07 3.82 -14.05
N GLY A 145 10.10 2.56 -13.62
CA GLY A 145 9.56 2.13 -12.34
C GLY A 145 10.23 2.83 -11.17
N ALA A 146 11.57 2.92 -11.17
CA ALA A 146 12.32 3.61 -10.13
C ALA A 146 11.99 5.11 -10.06
N LEU A 147 11.83 5.76 -11.21
CA LEU A 147 11.46 7.18 -11.30
C LEU A 147 10.06 7.44 -10.74
N ILE A 148 9.07 6.61 -11.11
CA ILE A 148 7.69 6.71 -10.59
C ILE A 148 7.67 6.43 -9.08
N GLY A 149 8.37 5.38 -8.64
CA GLY A 149 8.45 4.97 -7.24
C GLY A 149 9.03 6.05 -6.34
N ALA A 150 10.17 6.63 -6.74
CA ALA A 150 10.81 7.73 -6.02
C ALA A 150 9.94 8.99 -6.01
N SER A 151 9.33 9.36 -7.14
CA SER A 151 8.44 10.52 -7.23
C SER A 151 7.23 10.39 -6.29
N GLY A 152 6.58 9.23 -6.24
CA GLY A 152 5.45 8.97 -5.35
C GLY A 152 5.83 9.02 -3.86
N ALA A 153 7.03 8.54 -3.51
CA ALA A 153 7.51 8.58 -2.13
C ALA A 153 7.77 10.03 -1.66
N ILE A 154 8.38 10.85 -2.52
CA ILE A 154 8.63 12.28 -2.25
C ILE A 154 7.30 13.02 -2.08
N LEU A 155 6.35 12.81 -3.00
CA LEU A 155 5.05 13.46 -2.93
C LEU A 155 4.30 13.09 -1.65
N SER A 156 4.31 11.81 -1.26
CA SER A 156 3.68 11.34 -0.02
C SER A 156 4.28 12.00 1.21
N SER A 157 5.60 12.18 1.24
CA SER A 157 6.30 12.88 2.33
C SER A 157 5.89 14.36 2.41
N ILE A 158 5.84 15.06 1.28
CA ILE A 158 5.42 16.47 1.22
C ILE A 158 3.97 16.63 1.70
N MET A 159 3.07 15.71 1.33
CA MET A 159 1.68 15.75 1.77
C MET A 159 1.55 15.51 3.27
N CYS A 160 2.26 14.52 3.83
CA CYS A 160 2.30 14.29 5.27
C CYS A 160 2.80 15.54 6.02
N HIS A 161 3.87 16.17 5.52
CA HIS A 161 4.42 17.39 6.11
C HIS A 161 3.42 18.56 6.06
N ALA A 162 2.75 18.76 4.93
CA ALA A 162 1.72 19.80 4.77
C ALA A 162 0.53 19.59 5.72
N MET A 163 0.21 18.35 6.09
CA MET A 163 -0.87 18.01 7.02
C MET A 163 -0.41 17.96 8.49
N ASN A 164 0.86 18.27 8.79
CA ASN A 164 1.46 18.16 10.13
C ASN A 164 1.21 16.79 10.80
N ARG A 165 1.25 15.72 10.01
CA ARG A 165 1.04 14.33 10.44
C ARG A 165 2.14 13.44 9.89
N ASN A 166 2.54 12.44 10.66
CA ASN A 166 3.52 11.46 10.20
C ASN A 166 2.85 10.39 9.33
N LEU A 167 3.65 9.71 8.49
CA LEU A 167 3.17 8.63 7.63
C LEU A 167 2.58 7.46 8.45
N THR A 168 3.15 7.17 9.61
CA THR A 168 2.66 6.16 10.56
C THR A 168 1.29 6.51 11.14
N ASP A 169 1.06 7.81 11.41
CA ASP A 169 -0.23 8.34 11.89
C ASP A 169 -1.31 8.27 10.82
N VAL A 170 -0.95 8.49 9.56
CA VAL A 170 -1.89 8.42 8.43
C VAL A 170 -2.26 6.97 8.12
N LEU A 171 -1.28 6.07 8.16
CA LEU A 171 -1.50 4.64 7.97
C LEU A 171 -2.16 3.97 9.18
N GLY A 172 -2.41 4.67 10.29
CA GLY A 172 -3.06 4.10 11.48
C GLY A 172 -2.20 3.09 12.24
N LEU A 173 -0.89 3.04 11.96
CA LEU A 173 0.08 2.17 12.64
C LEU A 173 0.32 2.65 14.08
N GLU A 174 0.31 3.97 14.27
CA GLU A 174 0.40 4.61 15.57
C GLU A 174 -0.99 5.12 15.96
N LYS A 175 -1.62 4.48 16.96
CA LYS A 175 -2.73 5.13 17.66
C LYS A 175 -2.09 6.17 18.57
N LYS A 176 -2.00 7.42 18.10
CA LYS A 176 -1.73 8.53 19.00
C LYS A 176 -2.83 8.49 20.08
N ALA A 177 -2.48 8.01 21.28
CA ALA A 177 -3.24 8.36 22.46
C ALA A 177 -3.34 9.89 22.41
N LEU A 178 -4.56 10.44 22.49
CA LEU A 178 -4.71 11.87 22.67
C LEU A 178 -3.67 12.29 23.70
N PRO A 179 -2.83 13.31 23.42
CA PRO A 179 -1.87 13.75 24.41
C PRO A 179 -2.64 13.92 25.72
N ALA A 180 -2.20 13.23 26.78
CA ALA A 180 -2.75 13.38 28.12
C ALA A 180 -2.59 14.83 28.64
N SER A 181 -1.90 15.68 27.87
CA SER A 181 -2.12 17.12 27.85
C SER A 181 -3.15 17.47 26.77
N ALA A 182 -4.43 17.25 27.09
CA ALA A 182 -5.42 18.22 26.67
C ALA A 182 -5.05 19.50 27.40
N SER A 183 -4.13 20.29 26.83
CA SER A 183 -4.15 21.73 27.06
C SER A 183 -5.62 22.10 26.89
N ALA A 184 -6.27 22.54 27.95
CA ALA A 184 -7.66 22.96 27.93
C ALA A 184 -7.87 23.73 26.63
N PHE A 185 -8.63 23.14 25.69
CA PHE A 185 -8.99 23.83 24.46
C PHE A 185 -9.49 25.19 24.93
N CYS A 186 -8.82 26.27 24.52
CA CYS A 186 -9.22 27.60 24.93
C CYS A 186 -10.72 27.70 24.65
N LYS A 187 -11.52 27.84 25.71
CA LYS A 187 -12.97 27.80 25.58
C LYS A 187 -13.30 28.93 24.62
N ILE A 188 -13.87 28.60 23.46
CA ILE A 188 -14.24 29.59 22.46
C ILE A 188 -15.33 30.44 23.10
N THR A 189 -14.93 31.60 23.61
CA THR A 189 -15.82 32.60 24.20
C THR A 189 -16.06 33.68 23.16
N GLY A 190 -17.30 33.79 22.70
CA GLY A 190 -17.74 34.78 21.71
C GLY A 190 -19.07 34.35 21.10
N GLU A 191 -19.85 35.30 20.62
CA GLU A 191 -21.05 35.02 19.82
C GLU A 191 -20.67 35.01 18.33
N CYS A 192 -21.18 34.02 17.59
CA CYS A 192 -21.01 33.99 16.14
C CYS A 192 -21.86 35.10 15.53
N LYS A 193 -21.24 36.22 15.17
CA LYS A 193 -21.92 37.31 14.48
C LYS A 193 -22.08 36.94 13.02
N THR A 194 -23.26 36.44 12.68
CA THR A 194 -23.67 36.22 11.30
C THR A 194 -24.19 37.54 10.75
N THR A 195 -23.70 37.93 9.57
CA THR A 195 -24.20 39.09 8.83
C THR A 195 -24.82 38.58 7.55
N ASP A 196 -26.09 38.93 7.33
CA ASP A 196 -26.76 38.74 6.06
C ASP A 196 -26.32 39.82 5.05
N VAL A 197 -26.52 39.56 3.76
CA VAL A 197 -26.07 40.44 2.67
C VAL A 197 -26.77 41.81 2.69
N GLU A 198 -27.87 41.95 3.44
CA GLU A 198 -28.69 43.16 3.55
C GLU A 198 -28.43 44.00 4.82
N ALA A 199 -27.42 43.62 5.63
CA ALA A 199 -26.98 44.34 6.82
C ALA A 199 -25.71 45.17 6.56
#